data_AF-A0AAU9UJT0-F1
#
_entry.id   AF-A0AAU9UJT0-F1
#
_cell.length_a   1.000
_cell.length_b   1.000
_cell.length_c   1.000
_cell.angle_alpha   90.00
_cell.angle_beta   90.00
_cell.angle_gamma   90.00
#
_symmetry.space_group_name_H-M   'P 1'
#
loop_
_entity.id
_entity.type
_entity.pdbx_description
1 polymer ?
#
loop_
_entity_poly.entity_id
_entity_poly.type
_entity_poly.pdbx_seq_one_letter_code
_entity_poly.pdbx_strand_id
1 'polypeptide(L)'
;MSEERELMKKRGSFKGRLTTFINYLDALNIKTLNDSDATEIQLRLGKMESLYEQYDEVQTRLECITEDVHAQFSERSEFESKYYKYLAQAQSLLTKFNKDNNSISSNKSTRASNNKLVKLPTIRLPKFSGSYETWLEFHDTFTSLIHSNDDIDEINKFHYLRASLEGAAAVPFVRNRVADILEKTDTCIWRHVPTSMNPADLISRGINISTLHKLDLWWSGPEFLMEDSSRWPSQVKHSELLPETRPDVSLGAVVDNVGSFFTDESYKIADYDSDVPSVQ
;
A
#
# COMPACT_ATOMS: atom_id res chain seq x y z
N MET A 1 20.56 1.14 16.70
CA MET A 1 20.61 1.65 18.09
C MET A 1 19.79 2.93 18.32
N SER A 2 20.09 4.10 17.72
CA SER A 2 19.31 5.33 18.02
C SER A 2 17.89 5.30 17.43
N GLU A 3 17.77 4.98 16.14
CA GLU A 3 16.49 4.93 15.42
C GLU A 3 15.54 3.86 16.00
N GLU A 4 16.06 2.65 16.22
CA GLU A 4 15.33 1.55 16.85
C GLU A 4 14.71 1.95 18.20
N ARG A 5 15.46 2.66 19.03
CA ARG A 5 14.99 3.13 20.33
C ARG A 5 13.88 4.17 20.19
N GLU A 6 13.94 5.03 19.19
CA GLU A 6 12.89 6.01 18.90
C GLU A 6 11.62 5.33 18.39
N LEU A 7 11.75 4.33 17.50
CA LEU A 7 10.62 3.58 17.00
C LEU A 7 9.95 2.74 18.09
N MET A 8 10.73 2.11 18.99
CA MET A 8 10.17 1.44 20.16
C MET A 8 9.39 2.40 21.08
N LYS A 9 9.86 3.66 21.23
CA LYS A 9 9.11 4.69 21.97
C LYS A 9 7.82 5.08 21.25
N LYS A 10 7.84 5.27 19.92
CA LYS A 10 6.65 5.56 19.12
C LYS A 10 5.63 4.41 19.21
N ARG A 11 6.09 3.16 19.05
CA ARG A 11 5.27 1.95 19.25
C ARG A 11 4.63 1.93 20.63
N GLY A 12 5.41 2.22 21.68
CA GLY A 12 4.90 2.33 23.05
C GLY A 12 3.78 3.39 23.18
N SER A 13 3.90 4.53 22.49
CA SER A 13 2.85 5.55 22.45
C SER A 13 1.56 5.03 21.80
N PHE A 14 1.64 4.33 20.67
CA PHE A 14 0.48 3.74 20.00
C PHE A 14 -0.18 2.65 20.85
N LYS A 15 0.62 1.77 21.48
CA LYS A 15 0.13 0.79 22.46
C LYS A 15 -0.63 1.48 23.60
N GLY A 16 -0.09 2.57 24.16
CA GLY A 16 -0.74 3.34 25.22
C GLY A 16 -2.07 3.98 24.79
N ARG A 17 -2.16 4.50 23.56
CA ARG A 17 -3.41 5.04 23.00
C ARG A 17 -4.45 3.93 22.78
N LEU A 18 -4.04 2.77 22.27
CA LEU A 18 -4.92 1.60 22.17
C LEU A 18 -5.42 1.18 23.56
N THR A 19 -4.55 1.09 24.56
CA THR A 19 -4.94 0.80 25.95
C THR A 19 -5.94 1.83 26.50
N THR A 20 -5.76 3.11 26.18
CA THR A 20 -6.70 4.16 26.59
C THR A 20 -8.08 3.95 25.98
N PHE A 21 -8.15 3.56 24.71
CA PHE A 21 -9.40 3.22 24.04
C PHE A 21 -10.04 1.95 24.62
N ILE A 22 -9.25 0.93 24.92
CA ILE A 22 -9.70 -0.29 25.58
C ILE A 22 -10.36 0.04 26.93
N ASN A 23 -9.67 0.82 27.77
CA ASN A 23 -10.19 1.22 29.08
C ASN A 23 -11.50 2.01 28.96
N TYR A 24 -11.61 2.85 27.92
CA TYR A 24 -12.86 3.55 27.62
C TYR A 24 -13.99 2.56 27.30
N LEU A 25 -13.76 1.60 26.38
CA LEU A 25 -14.77 0.60 26.02
C LEU A 25 -15.17 -0.28 27.21
N ASP A 26 -14.23 -0.67 28.06
CA ASP A 26 -14.50 -1.50 29.23
C ASP A 26 -15.22 -0.73 30.36
N ALA A 27 -15.08 0.60 30.39
CA ALA A 27 -15.84 1.46 31.31
C ALA A 27 -17.28 1.70 30.86
N LEU A 28 -17.61 1.45 29.59
CA LEU A 28 -18.97 1.64 29.07
C LEU A 28 -19.91 0.56 29.60
N ASN A 29 -21.06 0.99 30.13
CA ASN A 29 -22.12 0.08 30.51
C ASN A 29 -23.12 -0.09 29.36
N ILE A 30 -23.15 -1.29 28.80
CA ILE A 30 -24.00 -1.68 27.67
C ILE A 30 -25.48 -1.37 27.92
N LYS A 31 -25.95 -1.40 29.18
CA LYS A 31 -27.37 -1.20 29.53
C LYS A 31 -27.79 0.28 29.56
N THR A 32 -26.85 1.21 29.59
CA THR A 32 -27.13 2.65 29.74
C THR A 32 -26.55 3.47 28.58
N LEU A 33 -26.18 2.82 27.46
CA LEU A 33 -25.65 3.48 26.28
C LEU A 33 -26.68 4.49 25.76
N ASN A 34 -26.25 5.73 25.56
CA ASN A 34 -27.06 6.80 24.97
C ASN A 34 -26.55 7.19 23.57
N ASP A 35 -27.28 8.04 22.85
CA ASP A 35 -26.91 8.48 21.48
C ASP A 35 -25.56 9.23 21.45
N SER A 36 -25.22 9.92 22.54
CA SER A 36 -23.92 10.61 22.68
C SER A 36 -22.77 9.62 22.82
N ASP A 37 -22.96 8.55 23.61
CA ASP A 37 -21.97 7.47 23.75
C ASP A 37 -21.75 6.75 22.42
N ALA A 38 -22.83 6.48 21.68
CA ALA A 38 -22.76 5.86 20.35
C ALA A 38 -21.95 6.72 19.36
N THR A 39 -22.19 8.03 19.36
CA THR A 39 -21.45 8.99 18.54
C THR A 39 -19.98 9.05 18.96
N GLU A 40 -19.68 9.08 20.26
CA GLU A 40 -18.31 9.09 20.76
C GLU A 40 -17.56 7.80 20.40
N ILE A 41 -18.19 6.63 20.51
CA ILE A 41 -17.63 5.34 20.07
C ILE A 41 -17.26 5.41 18.58
N GLN A 42 -18.14 5.95 17.73
CA GLN A 42 -17.89 6.06 16.29
C GLN A 42 -16.72 7.01 15.98
N LEU A 43 -16.63 8.15 16.66
CA LEU A 43 -15.51 9.09 16.51
C LEU A 43 -14.17 8.47 16.97
N ARG A 44 -14.19 7.71 18.07
CA ARG A 44 -13.00 7.01 18.58
C ARG A 44 -12.59 5.85 17.67
N LEU A 45 -13.54 5.15 17.07
CA LEU A 45 -13.29 4.11 16.07
C LEU A 45 -12.52 4.65 14.87
N GLY A 46 -12.98 5.74 14.24
CA GLY A 46 -12.27 6.35 13.11
C GLY A 46 -10.85 6.81 13.46
N LYS A 47 -10.65 7.33 14.69
CA LYS A 47 -9.30 7.63 15.19
C LYS A 47 -8.43 6.39 15.39
N MET A 48 -9.03 5.26 15.72
CA MET A 48 -8.32 4.00 15.94
C MET A 48 -7.96 3.31 14.62
N GLU A 49 -8.76 3.49 13.57
CA GLU A 49 -8.42 3.11 12.18
C GLU A 49 -7.15 3.85 11.71
N SER A 50 -7.12 5.18 11.83
CA SER A 50 -5.93 5.97 11.51
C SER A 50 -4.71 5.66 12.39
N LEU A 51 -4.93 5.25 13.65
CA LEU A 51 -3.84 4.85 14.55
C LEU A 51 -3.17 3.55 14.09
N TYR A 52 -3.94 2.61 13.54
CA TYR A 52 -3.40 1.34 13.07
C TYR A 52 -2.42 1.54 11.91
N GLU A 53 -2.73 2.41 10.95
CA GLU A 53 -1.81 2.75 9.85
C GLU A 53 -0.47 3.29 10.36
N GLN A 54 -0.51 4.21 11.33
CA GLN A 54 0.71 4.77 11.95
C GLN A 54 1.49 3.72 12.77
N TYR A 55 0.79 2.80 13.42
CA TYR A 55 1.42 1.68 14.12
C TYR A 55 2.07 0.71 13.14
N ASP A 56 1.37 0.35 12.05
CA ASP A 56 1.81 -0.60 11.03
C ASP A 56 3.11 -0.13 10.36
N GLU A 57 3.21 1.16 10.04
CA GLU A 57 4.43 1.76 9.51
C GLU A 57 5.61 1.62 10.49
N VAL A 58 5.40 2.01 11.76
CA VAL A 58 6.45 1.92 12.80
C VAL A 58 6.85 0.47 13.10
N GLN A 59 5.88 -0.44 13.12
CA GLN A 59 6.10 -1.85 13.41
C GLN A 59 6.82 -2.56 12.25
N THR A 60 6.43 -2.28 11.01
CA THR A 60 7.14 -2.75 9.80
C THR A 60 8.57 -2.23 9.78
N ARG A 61 8.78 -0.95 10.13
CA ARG A 61 10.14 -0.38 10.21
C ARG A 61 10.97 -1.07 11.28
N LEU A 62 10.40 -1.39 12.45
CA LEU A 62 11.07 -2.16 13.50
C LEU A 62 11.46 -3.56 12.99
N GLU A 63 10.54 -4.27 12.33
CA GLU A 63 10.79 -5.60 11.75
C GLU A 63 11.94 -5.61 10.74
N CYS A 64 12.17 -4.50 10.03
CA CYS A 64 13.28 -4.37 9.08
C CYS A 64 14.64 -4.03 9.72
N ILE A 65 14.67 -3.40 10.90
CA ILE A 65 15.93 -2.87 11.49
C ILE A 65 16.44 -3.64 12.70
N THR A 66 15.59 -4.43 13.37
CA THR A 66 15.97 -5.18 14.57
C THR A 66 16.65 -6.51 14.21
N GLU A 67 17.64 -6.92 15.00
CA GLU A 67 18.26 -8.25 14.84
C GLU A 67 17.28 -9.40 15.15
N ASP A 68 16.39 -9.20 16.14
CA ASP A 68 15.35 -10.17 16.52
C ASP A 68 14.00 -9.84 15.87
N VAL A 69 13.88 -10.23 14.60
CA VAL A 69 12.65 -10.05 13.80
C VAL A 69 11.49 -10.88 14.38
N HIS A 70 11.76 -12.06 14.95
CA HIS A 70 10.72 -12.94 15.49
C HIS A 70 10.00 -12.29 16.67
N ALA A 71 10.75 -11.64 17.57
CA ALA A 71 10.16 -10.88 18.66
C ALA A 71 9.28 -9.72 18.15
N GLN A 72 9.66 -9.06 17.04
CA GLN A 72 8.82 -8.01 16.46
C GLN A 72 7.53 -8.57 15.86
N PHE A 73 7.58 -9.69 15.13
CA PHE A 73 6.35 -10.34 14.63
C PHE A 73 5.43 -10.81 15.76
N SER A 74 5.99 -11.32 16.86
CA SER A 74 5.20 -11.66 18.05
C SER A 74 4.50 -10.42 18.62
N GLU A 75 5.22 -9.30 18.76
CA GLU A 75 4.66 -8.03 19.23
C GLU A 75 3.54 -7.52 18.31
N ARG A 76 3.69 -7.63 16.98
CA ARG A 76 2.64 -7.29 16.01
C ARG A 76 1.40 -8.15 16.23
N SER A 77 1.57 -9.45 16.30
CA SER A 77 0.47 -10.40 16.52
C SER A 77 -0.30 -10.10 17.81
N GLU A 78 0.41 -9.79 18.90
CA GLU A 78 -0.20 -9.40 20.18
C GLU A 78 -0.97 -8.08 20.09
N PHE A 79 -0.43 -7.09 19.37
CA PHE A 79 -1.09 -5.81 19.16
C PHE A 79 -2.36 -5.98 18.32
N GLU A 80 -2.26 -6.66 17.18
CA GLU A 80 -3.38 -6.89 16.26
C GLU A 80 -4.50 -7.69 16.89
N SER A 81 -4.16 -8.73 17.65
CA SER A 81 -5.14 -9.51 18.41
C SER A 81 -5.97 -8.64 19.34
N LYS A 82 -5.33 -7.70 20.07
CA LYS A 82 -6.03 -6.73 20.91
C LYS A 82 -6.82 -5.72 20.08
N TYR A 83 -6.19 -5.13 19.07
CA TYR A 83 -6.80 -4.13 18.20
C TYR A 83 -8.12 -4.62 17.59
N TYR A 84 -8.09 -5.77 16.89
CA TYR A 84 -9.27 -6.30 16.21
C TYR A 84 -10.34 -6.78 17.20
N LYS A 85 -9.94 -7.37 18.34
CA LYS A 85 -10.90 -7.76 19.39
C LYS A 85 -11.72 -6.56 19.86
N TYR A 86 -11.06 -5.45 20.17
CA TYR A 86 -11.73 -4.26 20.73
C TYR A 86 -12.43 -3.42 19.66
N LEU A 87 -11.94 -3.44 18.42
CA LEU A 87 -12.65 -2.85 17.28
C LEU A 87 -13.98 -3.58 17.02
N ALA A 88 -13.97 -4.91 17.03
CA ALA A 88 -15.19 -5.73 16.94
C ALA A 88 -16.15 -5.50 18.12
N GLN A 89 -15.62 -5.33 19.34
CA GLN A 89 -16.43 -4.99 20.52
C GLN A 89 -17.13 -3.63 20.34
N ALA A 90 -16.40 -2.60 19.92
CA ALA A 90 -16.96 -1.27 19.66
C ALA A 90 -18.05 -1.29 18.58
N GLN A 91 -17.80 -1.96 17.45
CA GLN A 91 -18.80 -2.13 16.38
C GLN A 91 -20.03 -2.91 16.85
N SER A 92 -19.83 -3.95 17.68
CA SER A 92 -20.93 -4.72 18.25
C SER A 92 -21.80 -3.89 19.20
N LEU A 93 -21.21 -2.98 19.97
CA LEU A 93 -21.96 -2.05 20.82
C LEU A 93 -22.80 -1.09 19.98
N LEU A 94 -22.23 -0.51 18.94
CA LEU A 94 -22.94 0.39 18.03
C LEU A 94 -24.10 -0.31 17.31
N THR A 95 -23.88 -1.56 16.90
CA THR A 95 -24.92 -2.38 16.25
C THR A 95 -26.06 -2.72 17.20
N LYS A 96 -25.76 -3.06 18.46
CA LYS A 96 -26.77 -3.34 19.49
C LYS A 96 -27.59 -2.10 19.80
N PHE A 97 -26.93 -0.95 19.97
CA PHE A 97 -27.59 0.34 20.20
C PHE A 97 -28.61 0.69 19.09
N ASN A 98 -28.21 0.56 17.83
CA ASN A 98 -29.10 0.80 16.69
C ASN A 98 -30.28 -0.18 16.62
N LYS A 99 -30.13 -1.39 17.14
CA LYS A 99 -31.19 -2.40 17.18
C LYS A 99 -32.22 -2.13 18.27
N ASP A 100 -31.78 -1.65 19.43
CA ASP A 100 -32.66 -1.32 20.56
C ASP A 100 -33.46 -0.03 20.28
N ASN A 101 -32.85 0.96 19.60
CA ASN A 101 -33.56 2.17 19.16
C ASN A 101 -34.62 1.90 18.08
N ASN A 102 -34.36 0.97 17.15
CA ASN A 102 -35.35 0.57 16.13
C ASN A 102 -36.49 -0.30 16.68
N SER A 103 -36.40 -0.82 17.91
CA SER A 103 -37.47 -1.58 18.56
C SER A 103 -38.59 -0.70 19.13
N ILE A 104 -38.40 0.62 19.24
CA ILE A 104 -39.36 1.53 19.90
C ILE A 104 -40.32 2.22 18.91
N SER A 105 -40.10 2.09 17.59
CA SER A 105 -40.98 2.67 16.56
C SER A 105 -41.55 1.62 15.60
N SER A 106 -42.60 0.90 16.02
CA SER A 106 -43.59 0.35 15.08
C SER A 106 -44.88 -0.09 15.78
N ASN A 107 -45.70 0.88 16.16
CA ASN A 107 -47.16 0.71 16.16
C ASN A 107 -47.71 1.34 14.88
N LYS A 108 -47.87 0.54 13.82
CA LYS A 108 -49.01 0.60 12.88
C LYS A 108 -48.98 -0.56 11.89
N SER A 109 -50.16 -1.11 11.68
CA SER A 109 -50.48 -2.40 11.08
C SER A 109 -50.65 -2.35 9.56
N THR A 110 -50.64 -3.55 8.96
CA THR A 110 -51.08 -3.96 7.61
C THR A 110 -50.19 -3.46 6.46
N ARG A 111 -49.61 -4.29 5.58
CA ARG A 111 -50.15 -5.44 4.84
C ARG A 111 -48.97 -6.20 4.22
N ALA A 112 -49.01 -7.52 4.23
CA ALA A 112 -47.94 -8.39 3.74
C ALA A 112 -47.55 -8.09 2.28
N SER A 113 -46.28 -7.77 2.06
CA SER A 113 -45.53 -8.19 0.88
C SER A 113 -44.31 -8.94 1.39
N ASN A 114 -44.26 -10.23 1.06
CA ASN A 114 -43.17 -11.13 1.41
C ASN A 114 -41.89 -10.71 0.69
N ASN A 115 -41.07 -9.87 1.32
CA ASN A 115 -39.64 -9.85 1.01
C ASN A 115 -38.92 -10.57 2.15
N LYS A 116 -38.69 -11.87 1.94
CA LYS A 116 -37.73 -12.65 2.73
C LYS A 116 -36.39 -11.92 2.69
N LEU A 117 -36.01 -11.21 3.76
CA LEU A 117 -34.63 -10.81 3.93
C LEU A 117 -33.84 -12.05 4.40
N VAL A 118 -33.47 -12.87 3.43
CA VAL A 118 -32.51 -13.96 3.59
C VAL A 118 -31.24 -13.34 4.17
N LYS A 119 -30.88 -13.69 5.41
CA LYS A 119 -29.52 -13.48 5.91
C LYS A 119 -28.61 -14.34 5.05
N LEU A 120 -27.96 -13.69 4.09
CA LEU A 120 -26.98 -14.34 3.25
C LEU A 120 -25.72 -14.63 4.08
N PRO A 121 -25.06 -15.78 3.86
CA PRO A 121 -23.78 -16.09 4.51
C PRO A 121 -22.79 -14.95 4.23
N THR A 122 -21.96 -14.59 5.22
CA THR A 122 -20.83 -13.66 5.04
C THR A 122 -19.95 -14.18 3.91
N ILE A 123 -20.09 -13.57 2.73
CA ILE A 123 -19.34 -13.97 1.55
C ILE A 123 -17.89 -13.59 1.82
N ARG A 124 -17.04 -14.60 1.99
CA ARG A 124 -15.60 -14.39 2.02
C ARG A 124 -15.21 -13.88 0.65
N LEU A 125 -14.68 -12.66 0.61
CA LEU A 125 -14.14 -12.10 -0.62
C LEU A 125 -13.11 -13.11 -1.18
N PRO A 126 -13.22 -13.52 -2.45
CA PRO A 126 -12.27 -14.47 -3.03
C PRO A 126 -10.87 -13.87 -2.98
N LYS A 127 -9.86 -14.70 -2.71
CA LYS A 127 -8.46 -14.27 -2.70
C LYS A 127 -7.82 -14.57 -4.05
N PHE A 128 -6.99 -13.65 -4.53
CA PHE A 128 -6.27 -13.81 -5.79
C PHE A 128 -4.78 -13.53 -5.60
N SER A 129 -3.96 -14.55 -5.86
CA SER A 129 -2.51 -14.50 -5.69
C SER A 129 -1.74 -14.09 -6.96
N GLY A 130 -2.42 -14.06 -8.12
CA GLY A 130 -1.80 -13.78 -9.43
C GLY A 130 -1.71 -14.98 -10.37
N SER A 131 -2.21 -16.16 -9.99
CA SER A 131 -2.19 -17.36 -10.84
C SER A 131 -3.23 -17.29 -11.96
N TYR A 132 -2.82 -17.56 -13.21
CA TYR A 132 -3.74 -17.60 -14.36
C TYR A 132 -4.81 -18.69 -14.25
N GLU A 133 -4.53 -19.80 -13.57
CA GLU A 133 -5.45 -20.93 -13.42
C GLU A 133 -6.69 -20.57 -12.59
N THR A 134 -6.54 -19.66 -11.62
CA THR A 134 -7.62 -19.25 -10.71
C THR A 134 -8.27 -17.92 -11.10
N TRP A 135 -7.77 -17.28 -12.17
CA TRP A 135 -8.24 -15.96 -12.61
C TRP A 135 -9.71 -15.96 -13.03
N LEU A 136 -10.15 -16.94 -13.82
CA LEU A 136 -11.52 -16.97 -14.35
C LEU A 136 -12.55 -17.11 -13.21
N GLU A 137 -12.27 -18.00 -12.25
CA GLU A 137 -13.10 -18.20 -11.07
C GLU A 137 -13.16 -16.96 -10.17
N PHE A 138 -12.01 -16.30 -9.97
CA PHE A 138 -11.93 -15.05 -9.22
C PHE A 138 -12.70 -13.92 -9.91
N HIS A 139 -12.47 -13.73 -11.20
CA HIS A 139 -13.05 -12.64 -12.00
C HIS A 139 -14.57 -12.72 -12.00
N ASP A 140 -15.14 -13.90 -12.25
CA ASP A 140 -16.59 -14.08 -12.32
C ASP A 140 -17.24 -13.87 -10.94
N THR A 141 -16.60 -14.37 -9.89
CA THR A 141 -17.05 -14.21 -8.51
C THR A 141 -16.96 -12.75 -8.05
N PHE A 142 -15.84 -12.07 -8.28
CA PHE A 142 -15.63 -10.67 -7.89
C PHE A 142 -16.56 -9.73 -8.68
N THR A 143 -16.75 -10.01 -9.98
CA THR A 143 -17.63 -9.21 -10.83
C THR A 143 -19.08 -9.30 -10.36
N SER A 144 -19.57 -10.52 -10.09
CA SER A 144 -20.93 -10.75 -9.62
C SER A 144 -21.21 -10.18 -8.23
N LEU A 145 -20.20 -10.06 -7.37
CA LEU A 145 -20.37 -9.63 -5.98
C LEU A 145 -20.13 -8.13 -5.76
N ILE A 146 -19.14 -7.57 -6.46
CA ILE A 146 -18.61 -6.22 -6.17
C ILE A 146 -18.71 -5.33 -7.41
N HIS A 147 -18.23 -5.76 -8.58
CA HIS A 147 -18.13 -4.87 -9.74
C HIS A 147 -19.50 -4.44 -10.31
N SER A 148 -20.43 -5.39 -10.43
CA SER A 148 -21.79 -5.16 -10.95
C SER A 148 -22.77 -4.62 -9.90
N ASN A 149 -22.30 -4.33 -8.67
CA ASN A 149 -23.12 -3.74 -7.63
C ASN A 149 -23.05 -2.20 -7.73
N ASP A 150 -24.18 -1.58 -8.07
CA ASP A 150 -24.29 -0.12 -8.23
C ASP A 150 -24.42 0.63 -6.90
N ASP A 151 -24.67 -0.08 -5.79
CA ASP A 151 -24.72 0.51 -4.44
C ASP A 151 -23.32 0.76 -3.84
N ILE A 152 -22.26 0.29 -4.50
CA ILE A 152 -20.86 0.45 -4.08
C ILE A 152 -20.18 1.46 -5.01
N ASP A 153 -19.59 2.51 -4.45
CA ASP A 153 -18.83 3.48 -5.25
C ASP A 153 -17.52 2.89 -5.79
N GLU A 154 -16.94 3.54 -6.81
CA GLU A 154 -15.73 3.08 -7.48
C GLU A 154 -14.52 2.98 -6.53
N ILE A 155 -14.46 3.84 -5.51
CA ILE A 155 -13.37 3.89 -4.53
C ILE A 155 -13.44 2.65 -3.62
N ASN A 156 -14.63 2.32 -3.12
CA ASN A 156 -14.89 1.13 -2.33
C ASN A 156 -14.70 -0.13 -3.18
N LYS A 157 -15.09 -0.15 -4.46
CA LYS A 157 -14.77 -1.24 -5.39
C LYS A 157 -13.26 -1.46 -5.49
N PHE A 158 -12.48 -0.38 -5.58
CA PHE A 158 -11.01 -0.45 -5.59
C PHE A 158 -10.44 -0.96 -4.24
N HIS A 159 -10.99 -0.53 -3.10
CA HIS A 159 -10.57 -1.05 -1.79
C HIS A 159 -10.86 -2.54 -1.65
N TYR A 160 -12.03 -3.00 -2.11
CA TYR A 160 -12.36 -4.43 -2.13
C TYR A 160 -11.43 -5.21 -3.06
N LEU A 161 -11.10 -4.67 -4.23
CA LEU A 161 -10.12 -5.27 -5.11
C LEU A 161 -8.77 -5.37 -4.39
N ARG A 162 -8.25 -4.28 -3.81
CA ARG A 162 -6.98 -4.30 -3.09
C ARG A 162 -6.95 -5.29 -1.93
N ALA A 163 -8.07 -5.45 -1.23
CA ALA A 163 -8.22 -6.41 -0.13
C ALA A 163 -8.38 -7.88 -0.60
N SER A 164 -8.81 -8.10 -1.85
CA SER A 164 -8.95 -9.44 -2.44
C SER A 164 -7.63 -9.97 -3.02
N LEU A 165 -6.68 -9.09 -3.30
CA LEU A 165 -5.35 -9.48 -3.79
C LEU A 165 -4.47 -9.99 -2.65
N GLU A 166 -3.61 -10.95 -2.97
CA GLU A 166 -2.55 -11.48 -2.10
C GLU A 166 -1.31 -11.86 -2.92
N GLY A 167 -0.22 -12.22 -2.25
CA GLY A 167 1.01 -12.66 -2.92
C GLY A 167 1.52 -11.67 -3.96
N ALA A 168 1.90 -12.17 -5.14
CA ALA A 168 2.39 -11.34 -6.23
C ALA A 168 1.33 -10.34 -6.71
N ALA A 169 0.05 -10.70 -6.71
CA ALA A 169 -1.01 -9.79 -7.15
C ALA A 169 -1.23 -8.59 -6.21
N ALA A 170 -0.90 -8.70 -4.91
CA ALA A 170 -1.03 -7.59 -3.95
C ALA A 170 0.14 -6.59 -3.98
N VAL A 171 1.22 -6.92 -4.67
CA VAL A 171 2.40 -6.07 -4.76
C VAL A 171 2.17 -5.01 -5.87
N PRO A 172 2.55 -3.73 -5.64
CA PRO A 172 2.42 -2.70 -6.66
C PRO A 172 3.10 -3.11 -7.97
N PHE A 173 2.47 -2.82 -9.12
CA PHE A 173 2.99 -3.18 -10.44
C PHE A 173 4.44 -2.78 -10.65
N VAL A 174 4.83 -1.57 -10.20
CA VAL A 174 6.20 -1.07 -10.30
C VAL A 174 7.16 -1.94 -9.49
N ARG A 175 6.79 -2.30 -8.26
CA ARG A 175 7.61 -3.17 -7.39
C ARG A 175 7.74 -4.58 -7.95
N ASN A 176 6.65 -5.16 -8.48
CA ASN A 176 6.70 -6.46 -9.16
C ASN A 176 7.60 -6.41 -10.38
N ARG A 177 7.45 -5.37 -11.21
CA ARG A 177 8.26 -5.23 -12.42
C ARG A 177 9.73 -5.02 -12.10
N VAL A 178 10.06 -4.23 -11.08
CA VAL A 178 11.44 -4.04 -10.61
C VAL A 178 12.00 -5.35 -10.08
N ALA A 179 11.23 -6.11 -9.28
CA ALA A 179 11.65 -7.43 -8.80
C ALA A 179 11.89 -8.41 -9.95
N ASP A 180 10.97 -8.52 -10.91
CA ASP A 180 11.11 -9.37 -12.10
C ASP A 180 12.35 -8.99 -12.92
N ILE A 181 12.59 -7.68 -13.08
CA ILE A 181 13.75 -7.18 -13.80
C ILE A 181 15.02 -7.56 -13.07
N LEU A 182 15.11 -7.33 -11.76
CA LEU A 182 16.28 -7.66 -10.95
C LEU A 182 16.56 -9.17 -10.93
N GLU A 183 15.52 -10.00 -10.84
CA GLU A 183 15.64 -11.46 -10.91
C GLU A 183 16.17 -11.91 -12.28
N LYS A 184 15.62 -11.36 -13.37
CA LYS A 184 16.02 -11.72 -14.74
C LYS A 184 17.36 -11.13 -15.16
N THR A 185 17.86 -10.13 -14.44
CA THR A 185 19.12 -9.42 -14.75
C THR A 185 20.11 -9.55 -13.60
N ASP A 186 20.01 -10.59 -12.77
CA ASP A 186 20.91 -10.82 -11.63
C ASP A 186 22.39 -10.96 -12.05
N THR A 187 22.60 -11.35 -13.31
CA THR A 187 23.90 -11.48 -13.98
C THR A 187 24.38 -10.18 -14.63
N CYS A 188 23.54 -9.15 -14.73
CA CYS A 188 23.86 -7.91 -15.44
C CYS A 188 24.38 -6.84 -14.49
N ILE A 189 25.39 -6.08 -14.91
CA ILE A 189 25.86 -4.91 -14.17
C ILE A 189 25.05 -3.71 -14.60
N TRP A 190 24.19 -3.22 -13.71
CA TRP A 190 23.38 -2.04 -13.97
C TRP A 190 24.21 -0.76 -13.83
N ARG A 191 24.34 0.01 -14.92
CA ARG A 191 25.04 1.29 -14.93
C ARG A 191 24.09 2.48 -15.11
N HIS A 192 24.40 3.58 -14.43
CA HIS A 192 23.71 4.86 -14.59
C HIS A 192 24.13 5.51 -15.90
N VAL A 193 23.14 5.96 -16.67
CA VAL A 193 23.33 6.79 -17.85
C VAL A 193 23.09 8.25 -17.45
N PRO A 194 24.07 9.16 -17.66
CA PRO A 194 23.88 10.57 -17.36
C PRO A 194 22.62 11.14 -18.04
N THR A 195 21.89 12.01 -17.34
CA THR A 195 20.64 12.64 -17.82
C THR A 195 20.74 13.20 -19.24
N SER A 196 21.87 13.81 -19.60
CA SER A 196 22.11 14.38 -20.94
C SER A 196 22.22 13.33 -22.06
N MET A 197 22.41 12.06 -21.70
CA MET A 197 22.62 10.93 -22.60
C MET A 197 21.54 9.85 -22.42
N ASN A 198 20.53 10.08 -21.57
CA ASN A 198 19.44 9.14 -21.36
C ASN A 198 18.28 9.45 -22.32
N PRO A 199 17.98 8.59 -23.30
CA PRO A 199 16.85 8.82 -24.20
C PRO A 199 15.50 8.87 -23.46
N ALA A 200 15.34 8.14 -22.35
CA ALA A 200 14.09 8.15 -21.58
C ALA A 200 13.78 9.52 -20.96
N ASP A 201 14.80 10.32 -20.64
CA ASP A 201 14.62 11.65 -20.05
C ASP A 201 14.00 12.65 -21.03
N LEU A 202 14.16 12.44 -22.34
CA LEU A 202 13.57 13.31 -23.37
C LEU A 202 12.04 13.30 -23.27
N ILE A 203 11.46 12.12 -23.07
CA ILE A 203 10.01 11.96 -22.97
C ILE A 203 9.48 12.31 -21.58
N SER A 204 10.20 11.97 -20.50
CA SER A 204 9.74 12.27 -19.13
C SER A 204 9.74 13.78 -18.83
N ARG A 205 10.61 14.55 -19.48
CA ARG A 205 10.67 16.02 -19.35
C ARG A 205 9.73 16.78 -20.30
N GLY A 206 8.98 16.09 -21.16
CA GLY A 206 7.95 16.69 -22.01
C GLY A 206 8.49 17.37 -23.29
N ILE A 207 9.21 16.63 -24.15
CA ILE A 207 9.65 17.12 -25.46
C ILE A 207 8.53 17.13 -26.52
N ASN A 208 8.58 18.09 -27.45
CA ASN A 208 7.67 18.12 -28.60
C ASN A 208 8.01 17.02 -29.62
N ILE A 209 6.99 16.37 -30.17
CA ILE A 209 7.10 15.29 -31.17
C ILE A 209 7.89 15.72 -32.42
N SER A 210 7.72 16.98 -32.87
CA SER A 210 8.42 17.53 -34.04
C SER A 210 9.93 17.65 -33.82
N THR A 211 10.35 17.75 -32.56
CA THR A 211 11.76 17.78 -32.16
C THR A 211 12.26 16.35 -31.91
N LEU A 212 11.45 15.49 -31.30
CA LEU A 212 11.82 14.10 -30.99
C LEU A 212 12.24 13.30 -32.24
N HIS A 213 11.52 13.46 -33.36
CA HIS A 213 11.85 12.74 -34.59
C HIS A 213 13.24 13.12 -35.17
N LYS A 214 13.82 14.25 -34.75
CA LYS A 214 15.12 14.74 -35.22
C LYS A 214 16.28 14.37 -34.29
N LEU A 215 16.01 13.73 -33.15
CA LEU A 215 17.03 13.40 -32.16
C LEU A 215 17.53 11.97 -32.34
N ASP A 216 18.77 11.85 -32.82
CA ASP A 216 19.43 10.54 -32.95
C ASP A 216 19.56 9.82 -31.61
N LEU A 217 19.71 10.56 -30.50
CA LEU A 217 19.75 9.98 -29.15
C LEU A 217 18.54 9.08 -28.84
N TRP A 218 17.33 9.44 -29.32
CA TRP A 218 16.12 8.64 -29.08
C TRP A 218 16.07 7.38 -29.94
N TRP A 219 16.47 7.48 -31.21
CA TRP A 219 16.33 6.40 -32.19
C TRP A 219 17.53 5.44 -32.23
N SER A 220 18.72 5.97 -32.00
CA SER A 220 19.99 5.23 -32.06
C SER A 220 20.59 5.00 -30.67
N GLY A 221 20.04 5.63 -29.64
CA GLY A 221 20.59 5.55 -28.29
C GLY A 221 21.89 6.38 -28.15
N PRO A 222 22.53 6.32 -26.97
CA PRO A 222 23.77 7.04 -26.72
C PRO A 222 24.97 6.35 -27.38
N GLU A 223 25.79 7.14 -28.06
CA GLU A 223 26.93 6.67 -28.86
C GLU A 223 27.95 5.85 -28.05
N PHE A 224 28.12 6.14 -26.76
CA PHE A 224 29.08 5.41 -25.91
C PHE A 224 28.75 3.92 -25.77
N LEU A 225 27.50 3.49 -25.98
CA LEU A 225 27.16 2.06 -25.95
C LEU A 225 27.75 1.28 -27.13
N MET A 226 28.09 1.98 -28.23
CA MET A 226 28.77 1.41 -29.39
C MET A 226 30.30 1.47 -29.25
N GLU A 227 30.80 2.15 -28.22
CA GLU A 227 32.22 2.25 -27.91
C GLU A 227 32.64 1.20 -26.87
N ASP A 228 33.94 0.97 -26.75
CA ASP A 228 34.52 0.10 -25.73
C ASP A 228 34.14 0.54 -24.31
N SER A 229 33.94 -0.42 -23.40
CA SER A 229 33.49 -0.18 -22.03
C SER A 229 34.43 0.73 -21.22
N SER A 230 35.70 0.84 -21.62
CA SER A 230 36.66 1.81 -21.07
C SER A 230 36.29 3.26 -21.32
N ARG A 231 35.51 3.55 -22.37
CA ARG A 231 35.08 4.90 -22.77
C ARG A 231 33.72 5.30 -22.19
N TRP A 232 33.09 4.41 -21.42
CA TRP A 232 31.77 4.66 -20.86
C TRP A 232 31.79 5.72 -19.74
N PRO A 233 30.66 6.42 -19.51
CA PRO A 233 30.57 7.44 -18.46
C PRO A 233 30.92 6.91 -17.07
N SER A 234 31.64 7.72 -16.31
CA SER A 234 31.97 7.43 -14.92
C SER A 234 30.71 7.31 -14.09
N GLN A 235 30.66 6.27 -13.24
CA GLN A 235 29.52 6.03 -12.38
C GLN A 235 29.54 7.01 -11.21
N VAL A 236 28.43 7.72 -11.01
CA VAL A 236 28.25 8.56 -9.83
C VAL A 236 28.15 7.62 -8.62
N LYS A 237 28.84 7.97 -7.52
CA LYS A 237 28.64 7.29 -6.24
C LYS A 237 27.24 7.63 -5.73
N HIS A 238 26.24 6.88 -6.18
CA HIS A 238 24.91 6.97 -5.61
C HIS A 238 24.95 6.42 -4.19
N SER A 239 24.27 7.13 -3.28
CA SER A 239 23.74 6.52 -2.06
C SER A 239 23.03 5.22 -2.45
N GLU A 240 23.29 4.12 -1.73
CA GLU A 240 22.73 2.78 -1.98
C GLU A 240 21.18 2.73 -1.93
N LEU A 241 20.53 3.84 -1.56
CA LEU A 241 19.09 3.98 -1.50
C LEU A 241 18.53 4.42 -2.86
N LEU A 242 17.66 3.58 -3.44
CA LEU A 242 16.79 3.95 -4.56
C LEU A 242 15.99 5.22 -4.22
N PRO A 243 15.65 6.10 -5.18
CA PRO A 243 14.82 7.29 -4.93
C PRO A 243 13.52 6.97 -4.17
N GLU A 244 12.88 5.87 -4.55
CA GLU A 244 11.69 5.26 -3.93
C GLU A 244 11.88 4.81 -2.47
N THR A 245 13.14 4.70 -2.01
CA THR A 245 13.53 4.27 -0.66
C THR A 245 14.16 5.41 0.16
N ARG A 246 14.22 6.64 -0.38
CA ARG A 246 14.63 7.81 0.38
C ARG A 246 13.50 8.17 1.36
N PRO A 247 13.81 8.42 2.65
CA PRO A 247 12.79 8.87 3.60
C PRO A 247 12.21 10.20 3.11
N ASP A 248 10.88 10.26 3.04
CA ASP A 248 10.12 11.40 2.54
C ASP A 248 10.47 12.66 3.35
N VAL A 249 11.16 13.63 2.73
CA VAL A 249 11.38 14.94 3.36
C VAL A 249 10.08 15.70 3.19
N SER A 250 9.27 15.76 4.25
CA SER A 250 8.04 16.55 4.27
C SER A 250 8.34 18.00 3.89
N LEU A 251 7.96 18.38 2.68
CA LEU A 251 8.04 19.76 2.22
C LEU A 251 6.90 20.55 2.89
N GLY A 252 7.24 21.21 4.00
CA GLY A 252 6.42 22.28 4.55
C GLY A 252 6.24 23.37 3.49
N ALA A 253 4.99 23.79 3.29
CA ALA A 253 4.60 24.80 2.33
C ALA A 253 5.45 26.07 2.44
N VAL A 254 6.27 26.33 1.44
CA VAL A 254 6.67 27.67 1.05
C VAL A 254 6.28 27.83 -0.41
N VAL A 255 5.18 28.53 -0.62
CA VAL A 255 4.82 29.09 -1.92
C VAL A 255 5.86 30.16 -2.20
N ASP A 256 6.86 29.82 -3.02
CA ASP A 256 7.46 30.69 -4.02
C ASP A 256 8.56 29.94 -4.78
N ASN A 257 8.57 30.12 -6.10
CA ASN A 257 9.50 29.59 -7.11
C ASN A 257 9.21 28.18 -7.67
N VAL A 258 8.40 28.15 -8.73
CA VAL A 258 8.25 27.02 -9.65
C VAL A 258 9.50 26.90 -10.51
N GLY A 259 10.48 26.13 -10.03
CA GLY A 259 11.66 25.76 -10.80
C GLY A 259 12.54 24.84 -9.98
N SER A 260 12.75 23.60 -10.46
CA SER A 260 13.64 22.57 -9.89
C SER A 260 13.00 21.53 -8.94
N PHE A 261 11.90 20.88 -9.35
CA PHE A 261 11.40 19.66 -8.67
C PHE A 261 11.70 18.33 -9.41
N PHE A 262 12.24 18.38 -10.63
CA PHE A 262 12.54 17.17 -11.44
C PHE A 262 14.03 17.10 -11.79
N THR A 263 14.88 16.73 -10.83
CA THR A 263 16.32 16.57 -11.09
C THR A 263 16.89 15.19 -10.80
N ASP A 264 16.09 14.18 -10.46
CA ASP A 264 16.67 12.87 -10.13
C ASP A 264 15.72 11.69 -10.42
N GLU A 265 15.36 11.50 -11.69
CA GLU A 265 14.87 10.21 -12.20
C GLU A 265 16.06 9.50 -12.85
N SER A 266 16.69 8.57 -12.12
CA SER A 266 17.81 7.78 -12.62
C SER A 266 17.30 6.48 -13.24
N TYR A 267 17.46 6.35 -14.56
CA TYR A 267 17.22 5.08 -15.26
C TYR A 267 18.55 4.39 -15.53
N LYS A 268 18.56 3.07 -15.36
CA LYS A 268 19.74 2.21 -15.48
C LYS A 268 19.57 1.30 -16.70
N ILE A 269 20.68 0.99 -17.38
CA ILE A 269 20.72 0.04 -18.51
C ILE A 269 21.40 -1.26 -18.03
N ALA A 270 20.86 -2.40 -18.45
CA ALA A 270 21.43 -3.73 -18.21
C ALA A 270 22.36 -4.13 -19.37
N ASP A 271 23.58 -4.55 -19.04
CA ASP A 271 24.56 -5.07 -20.00
C ASP A 271 24.61 -6.60 -19.89
N TYR A 272 24.58 -7.29 -21.04
CA TYR A 272 24.74 -8.74 -21.11
C TYR A 272 26.22 -9.04 -21.33
N ASP A 273 26.84 -9.71 -20.35
CA ASP A 273 28.23 -10.14 -20.46
C ASP A 273 28.38 -11.08 -21.66
N SER A 274 29.08 -10.64 -22.70
CA SER A 274 29.25 -11.38 -23.96
C SER A 274 30.26 -12.55 -23.86
N ASP A 275 30.65 -12.95 -22.65
CA ASP A 275 31.49 -14.11 -22.41
C ASP A 275 30.66 -15.39 -22.22
N VAL A 276 29.96 -15.80 -23.29
CA VAL A 276 29.52 -17.19 -23.44
C VAL A 276 30.63 -17.95 -24.16
N PRO A 277 31.30 -18.94 -23.53
CA PRO A 277 32.28 -19.77 -24.23
C PRO A 277 31.57 -20.51 -25.37
N SER A 278 32.11 -20.39 -26.57
CA SER A 278 31.70 -21.21 -27.70
C SER A 278 31.91 -22.68 -27.36
N VAL A 279 30.82 -23.42 -27.19
CA VAL A 279 30.86 -24.88 -27.09
C VAL A 279 31.23 -25.44 -28.47
N GLN A 280 32.43 -26.00 -28.57
CA GLN A 280 32.79 -26.96 -29.64
C GLN A 280 32.27 -28.34 -29.30
#